data_AF-R6USA2-F1
#
_entry.id   AF-R6USA2-F1
#
_cell.length_a   1.000
_cell.length_b   1.000
_cell.length_c   1.000
_cell.angle_alpha   90.00
_cell.angle_beta   90.00
_cell.angle_gamma   90.00
#
_symmetry.space_group_name_H-M   'P 1'
#
loop_
_entity.id
_entity.type
_entity.pdbx_description
1 polymer ?
#
loop_
_entity_poly.entity_id
_entity_poly.type
_entity_poly.pdbx_seq_one_letter_code
_entity_poly.pdbx_strand_id
1 'polypeptide(L)'
;MTRGSTPTFVFTLPADVSSYTDIDIYFAQNGSVVLDRAKDSLTLSGNEVSFTMSEAESLKFTASVPAEIQIRLVSGEGKIFISEIRRIAVLKKYPLGS
;
A
#
# COMPACT_ATOMS: atom_id res chain seq x y z
N MET A 1 -6.12 -4.39 -25.11
CA MET A 1 -6.84 -4.02 -23.87
C MET A 1 -5.93 -4.35 -22.70
N THR A 2 -5.59 -3.38 -21.85
CA THR A 2 -4.77 -3.64 -20.64
C THR A 2 -5.71 -3.97 -19.50
N ARG A 3 -5.59 -5.16 -18.91
CA ARG A 3 -6.40 -5.55 -17.77
C ARG A 3 -5.69 -5.14 -16.48
N GLY A 4 -6.43 -4.55 -15.54
CA GLY A 4 -5.94 -4.32 -14.19
C GLY A 4 -5.78 -5.63 -13.42
N SER A 5 -5.23 -5.55 -12.23
CA SER A 5 -5.20 -6.64 -11.26
C SER A 5 -5.87 -6.21 -9.96
N THR A 6 -6.23 -7.18 -9.12
CA THR A 6 -6.78 -6.94 -7.78
C THR A 6 -5.85 -7.48 -6.70
N PRO A 7 -4.60 -6.98 -6.60
CA PRO A 7 -3.66 -7.46 -5.60
C PRO A 7 -4.13 -7.08 -4.19
N THR A 8 -3.93 -8.02 -3.26
CA THR A 8 -4.05 -7.76 -1.82
C THR A 8 -2.66 -7.50 -1.25
N PHE A 9 -2.52 -6.38 -0.55
CA PHE A 9 -1.30 -6.02 0.18
C PHE A 9 -1.51 -6.31 1.65
N VAL A 10 -0.50 -6.93 2.28
CA VAL A 10 -0.47 -7.22 3.72
C VAL A 10 0.83 -6.65 4.27
N PHE A 11 0.73 -5.91 5.37
CA PHE A 11 1.86 -5.30 6.05
C PHE A 11 1.81 -5.69 7.53
N THR A 12 2.96 -6.09 8.07
CA THR A 12 3.13 -6.36 9.49
C THR A 12 3.72 -5.14 10.18
N LEU A 13 3.00 -4.63 11.18
CA LEU A 13 3.39 -3.50 12.00
C LEU A 13 4.24 -3.96 13.20
N PRO A 14 5.06 -3.06 13.79
CA PRO A 14 5.92 -3.43 14.91
C PRO A 14 5.16 -3.63 16.24
N ALA A 15 3.90 -3.24 16.31
CA ALA A 15 3.00 -3.50 17.43
C ALA A 15 1.57 -3.78 16.93
N ASP A 16 0.70 -4.17 17.85
CA ASP A 16 -0.72 -4.38 17.56
C ASP A 16 -1.36 -3.09 16.98
N VAL A 17 -2.23 -3.24 15.98
CA VAL A 17 -2.92 -2.15 15.29
C VAL A 17 -3.70 -1.23 16.24
N SER A 18 -4.15 -1.73 17.39
CA SER A 18 -4.82 -0.94 18.42
C SER A 18 -3.89 0.09 19.10
N SER A 19 -2.58 -0.06 18.98
CA SER A 19 -1.58 0.87 19.53
C SER A 19 -1.48 2.18 18.75
N TYR A 20 -2.08 2.23 17.56
CA TYR A 20 -1.99 3.37 16.65
C TYR A 20 -3.34 4.08 16.53
N THR A 21 -3.37 5.41 16.59
CA THR A 21 -4.56 6.21 16.27
C THR A 21 -4.78 6.23 14.76
N ASP A 22 -3.70 6.45 13.99
CA ASP A 22 -3.72 6.58 12.54
C ASP A 22 -2.70 5.65 11.88
N ILE A 23 -3.09 5.14 10.71
CA ILE A 23 -2.29 4.26 9.85
C ILE A 23 -2.56 4.73 8.42
N ASP A 24 -1.55 5.32 7.79
CA ASP A 24 -1.62 5.78 6.41
C ASP A 24 -0.63 4.99 5.55
N ILE A 25 -1.08 4.47 4.41
CA ILE A 25 -0.24 3.74 3.46
C ILE A 25 -0.25 4.50 2.15
N TYR A 26 0.93 4.92 1.70
CA TYR A 26 1.12 5.67 0.47
C TYR A 26 1.81 4.81 -0.58
N PHE A 27 1.31 4.90 -1.80
CA PHE A 27 1.95 4.39 -3.00
C PHE A 27 2.25 5.58 -3.92
N ALA A 28 3.52 5.79 -4.22
CA ALA A 28 3.99 6.86 -5.08
C ALA A 28 4.73 6.33 -6.30
N GLN A 29 4.72 7.11 -7.37
CA GLN A 29 5.57 6.94 -8.54
C GLN A 29 6.09 8.31 -8.96
N ASN A 30 7.37 8.41 -9.30
CA ASN A 30 8.02 9.66 -9.73
C ASN A 30 7.75 10.85 -8.77
N GLY A 31 7.79 10.59 -7.46
CA GLY A 31 7.59 11.62 -6.44
C GLY A 31 6.14 12.10 -6.24
N SER A 32 5.16 11.46 -6.89
CA SER A 32 3.73 11.78 -6.73
C SER A 32 2.95 10.60 -6.18
N VAL A 33 2.05 10.84 -5.23
CA VAL A 33 1.14 9.81 -4.69
C VAL A 33 0.14 9.42 -5.77
N VAL A 34 0.06 8.12 -6.04
CA VAL A 34 -0.85 7.49 -7.01
C VAL A 34 -2.04 6.85 -6.31
N LEU A 35 -1.81 6.31 -5.11
CA LEU A 35 -2.81 5.71 -4.25
C LEU A 35 -2.44 5.91 -2.79
N ASP A 36 -3.42 6.18 -1.96
CA ASP A 36 -3.31 6.19 -0.51
C ASP A 36 -4.44 5.38 0.14
N ARG A 37 -4.19 4.97 1.37
CA ARG A 37 -5.15 4.32 2.26
C ARG A 37 -5.00 4.91 3.65
N ALA A 38 -6.08 5.46 4.17
CA ALA A 38 -6.23 5.81 5.57
C ALA A 38 -6.75 4.61 6.36
N LYS A 39 -6.61 4.64 7.68
CA LYS A 39 -6.89 3.53 8.58
C LYS A 39 -8.30 2.94 8.46
N ASP A 40 -9.29 3.79 8.20
CA ASP A 40 -10.70 3.44 8.02
C ASP A 40 -10.96 2.61 6.74
N SER A 41 -10.07 2.71 5.75
CA SER A 41 -10.10 1.94 4.50
C SER A 41 -9.33 0.62 4.56
N LEU A 42 -8.76 0.26 5.71
CA LEU A 42 -7.92 -0.92 5.91
C LEU A 42 -8.67 -2.03 6.66
N THR A 43 -8.27 -3.28 6.38
CA THR A 43 -8.58 -4.43 7.24
C THR A 43 -7.47 -4.58 8.28
N LEU A 44 -7.84 -4.57 9.56
CA LEU A 44 -6.91 -4.58 10.69
C LEU A 44 -7.07 -5.88 11.49
N SER A 45 -5.98 -6.59 11.78
CA SER A 45 -6.02 -7.83 12.56
C SER A 45 -4.70 -8.06 13.29
N GLY A 46 -4.70 -8.02 14.63
CA GLY A 46 -3.49 -8.18 15.43
C GLY A 46 -2.47 -7.09 15.08
N ASN A 47 -1.28 -7.49 14.63
CA ASN A 47 -0.26 -6.57 14.11
C ASN A 47 -0.24 -6.48 12.57
N GLU A 48 -1.26 -6.97 11.87
CA GLU A 48 -1.35 -6.90 10.42
C GLU A 48 -2.37 -5.88 9.95
N VAL A 49 -2.01 -5.17 8.87
CA VAL A 49 -2.92 -4.33 8.10
C VAL A 49 -2.93 -4.77 6.65
N SER A 50 -4.11 -4.80 6.05
CA SER A 50 -4.24 -5.22 4.66
C SER A 50 -5.31 -4.43 3.91
N PHE A 51 -5.19 -4.39 2.59
CA PHE A 51 -6.24 -3.92 1.71
C PHE A 51 -6.09 -4.56 0.32
N THR A 52 -7.18 -4.60 -0.42
CA THR A 52 -7.22 -5.07 -1.80
C THR A 52 -7.40 -3.89 -2.74
N MET A 53 -6.53 -3.76 -3.73
CA MET A 53 -6.73 -2.79 -4.81
C MET A 53 -7.84 -3.26 -5.74
N SER A 54 -8.63 -2.32 -6.25
CA SER A 54 -9.48 -2.57 -7.40
C SER A 54 -8.67 -2.59 -8.70
N GLU A 55 -9.23 -3.19 -9.77
CA GLU A 55 -8.60 -3.13 -11.09
C GLU A 55 -8.37 -1.69 -11.54
N ALA A 56 -9.33 -0.78 -11.30
CA ALA A 56 -9.23 0.63 -11.66
C ALA A 56 -8.04 1.33 -10.97
N GLU A 57 -7.78 1.01 -9.71
CA GLU A 57 -6.64 1.56 -8.98
C GLU A 57 -5.32 1.00 -9.47
N SER A 58 -5.25 -0.31 -9.74
CA SER A 58 -4.04 -0.92 -10.31
C SER A 58 -3.65 -0.30 -11.66
N LEU A 59 -4.64 0.15 -12.44
CA LEU A 59 -4.42 0.78 -13.74
C LEU A 59 -3.84 2.20 -13.65
N LYS A 60 -3.97 2.88 -12.50
CA LYS A 60 -3.39 4.22 -12.26
C LYS A 60 -1.86 4.19 -12.28
N PHE A 61 -1.25 3.05 -11.94
CA PHE A 61 0.20 2.90 -11.95
C PHE A 61 0.74 2.83 -13.37
N THR A 62 1.96 3.29 -13.60
CA THR A 62 2.66 3.20 -14.88
C THR A 62 3.59 1.99 -14.89
N ALA A 63 3.50 1.18 -15.96
CA ALA A 63 4.43 0.07 -16.18
C ALA A 63 5.86 0.62 -16.36
N SER A 64 6.86 -0.12 -15.90
CA SER A 64 8.28 0.27 -15.92
C SER A 64 8.71 1.37 -14.93
N VAL A 65 7.77 1.94 -14.18
CA VAL A 65 8.08 2.80 -13.02
C VAL A 65 7.81 1.98 -11.76
N PRO A 66 8.78 1.76 -10.87
CA PRO A 66 8.53 1.10 -9.59
C PRO A 66 7.55 1.91 -8.75
N ALA A 67 6.66 1.23 -8.02
CA ALA A 67 5.87 1.90 -6.98
C ALA A 67 6.71 1.96 -5.69
N GLU A 68 6.73 3.14 -5.08
CA GLU A 68 7.33 3.42 -3.79
C GLU A 68 6.24 3.37 -2.72
N ILE A 69 6.42 2.51 -1.73
CA ILE A 69 5.47 2.29 -0.64
C ILE A 69 6.05 2.85 0.64
N GLN A 70 5.27 3.65 1.36
CA GLN A 70 5.62 4.17 2.68
C GLN A 70 4.42 4.09 3.61
N ILE A 71 4.67 3.73 4.86
CA ILE A 71 3.65 3.66 5.91
C ILE A 71 3.96 4.74 6.94
N ARG A 72 2.93 5.50 7.31
CA ARG A 72 2.93 6.42 8.44
C ARG A 72 2.05 5.85 9.54
N LEU A 73 2.58 5.81 10.76
CA LEU A 73 1.86 5.37 11.95
C LEU A 73 1.86 6.50 12.98
N VAL A 74 0.74 6.70 13.65
CA VAL A 74 0.63 7.60 14.80
C VAL A 74 0.23 6.77 16.01
N SER A 75 1.05 6.72 17.05
CA SER A 75 0.71 6.00 18.28
C SER A 75 -0.39 6.68 19.09
N GLY A 76 -0.97 5.97 20.07
CA GLY A 76 -1.88 6.55 21.07
C GLY A 76 -1.33 7.80 21.82
N GLU A 77 -0.01 7.94 21.93
CA GLU A 77 0.65 9.09 22.54
C GLU A 77 0.92 10.25 21.55
N GLY A 78 0.47 10.12 20.29
CA GLY A 78 0.71 11.12 19.23
C GLY A 78 2.10 11.04 18.58
N LYS A 79 2.96 10.10 18.99
CA LYS A 79 4.27 9.88 18.34
C LYS A 79 4.09 9.35 16.91
N ILE A 80 4.83 9.94 15.97
CA ILE A 80 4.80 9.59 14.55
C ILE A 80 5.97 8.66 14.21
N PHE A 81 5.67 7.58 13.50
CA PHE A 81 6.65 6.66 12.92
C PHE A 81 6.46 6.60 11.41
N ILE A 82 7.56 6.68 10.67
CA ILE A 82 7.54 6.59 9.21
C ILE A 82 8.43 5.42 8.81
N SER A 83 7.91 4.53 7.97
CA SER A 83 8.67 3.39 7.47
C SER A 83 9.76 3.83 6.49
N GLU A 84 10.73 2.95 6.27
CA GLU A 84 11.53 2.99 5.05
C GLU A 84 10.63 2.93 3.81
N ILE A 85 11.12 3.49 2.70
CA ILE A 85 10.46 3.35 1.40
C ILE A 85 10.80 1.97 0.83
N ARG A 86 9.78 1.16 0.54
CA ARG A 86 9.91 -0.09 -0.21
C ARG A 86 9.56 0.13 -1.66
N ARG A 87 10.34 -0.46 -2.58
CA ARG A 87 10.09 -0.38 -4.03
C ARG A 87 9.60 -1.72 -4.55
N ILE A 88 8.48 -1.69 -5.27
CA ILE A 88 7.94 -2.87 -5.96
C ILE A 88 7.83 -2.61 -7.46
N ALA A 89 8.13 -3.63 -8.27
CA ALA A 89 7.96 -3.54 -9.70
C ALA A 89 6.48 -3.53 -10.07
N VAL A 90 6.11 -2.70 -11.04
CA VAL A 90 4.75 -2.68 -11.61
C VAL A 90 4.77 -3.30 -12.99
N LEU A 91 4.04 -4.41 -13.15
CA LEU A 91 3.85 -5.10 -14.42
C LEU A 91 2.38 -4.96 -14.86
N LYS A 92 2.15 -4.50 -16.09
CA LYS A 92 0.80 -4.43 -16.70
C LYS A 92 0.44 -5.65 -17.55
N LYS A 93 1.38 -6.56 -17.76
CA LYS A 93 1.21 -7.77 -18.57
C LYS A 93 1.75 -8.94 -17.77
N TYR A 94 0.85 -9.75 -17.21
CA TYR A 94 1.22 -11.11 -16.85
C TYR A 94 1.44 -11.87 -18.16
N PRO A 95 2.58 -12.55 -18.37
CA PRO A 95 2.65 -13.54 -19.41
C PRO A 95 1.57 -14.57 -19.07
N LEU A 96 0.50 -14.61 -19.86
CA LEU A 96 -0.36 -15.79 -19.89
C LEU A 96 0.59 -16.94 -20.21
N GLY A 97 0.68 -17.92 -19.32
CA GLY A 97 1.45 -19.13 -19.58
C GLY A 97 1.09 -19.65 -20.96
N SER A 98 2.13 -19.86 -21.77
CA SER A 98 2.07 -20.59 -23.03
C SER A 98 1.44 -21.96 -22.84
#